data_AF-A0A1V5NK23-F1
#
_entry.id   AF-A0A1V5NK23-F1
#
_cell.length_a   1.000
_cell.length_b   1.000
_cell.length_c   1.000
_cell.angle_alpha   90.00
_cell.angle_beta   90.00
_cell.angle_gamma   90.00
#
_symmetry.space_group_name_H-M   'P 1'
#
loop_
_entity.id
_entity.type
_entity.pdbx_description
1 polymer ?
#
loop_
_entity_poly.entity_id
_entity_poly.type
_entity_poly.pdbx_seq_one_letter_code
_entity_poly.pdbx_strand_id
1 'polypeptide(L)'
;MLANPNDATAGRHSYAVAVDAAQQLKKRGGWLIVDESLIDATPDESLTPLAGSAEAPNLIVLCSLDPFFGLAGARVGFVCAAPDLLARMAAAMGPWTVAGPSRAAARLALLDSDWQAAMRARLRAAGQRLHNLLAPSNMSDSLQ
;
A
#
# COMPACT_ATOMS: atom_id res chain seq x y z
N MET A 1 -11.51 4.82 -6.99
CA MET A 1 -10.34 4.11 -6.44
C MET A 1 -9.13 5.00 -6.64
N LEU A 2 -8.21 5.06 -5.68
CA LEU A 2 -6.95 5.79 -5.76
C LEU A 2 -5.81 4.92 -5.23
N ALA A 3 -4.58 5.19 -5.68
CA ALA A 3 -3.37 4.52 -5.16
C ALA A 3 -2.67 5.43 -4.13
N ASN A 4 -2.20 4.84 -3.03
CA ASN A 4 -1.53 5.50 -1.92
C ASN A 4 -0.41 4.60 -1.34
N PRO A 5 0.87 4.79 -1.68
CA PRO A 5 1.40 5.82 -2.56
C PRO A 5 0.94 5.67 -4.01
N ASN A 6 0.86 6.79 -4.74
CA ASN A 6 0.62 6.80 -6.18
C ASN A 6 1.86 6.23 -6.91
N ASP A 7 1.63 5.31 -7.85
CA ASP A 7 2.67 4.59 -8.60
C ASP A 7 3.53 5.47 -9.51
N ALA A 8 2.96 6.53 -10.09
CA ALA A 8 3.67 7.44 -10.99
C ALA A 8 4.42 8.56 -10.26
N THR A 9 3.83 9.08 -9.17
CA THR A 9 4.32 10.30 -8.49
C THR A 9 4.91 10.04 -7.11
N ALA A 10 4.76 8.82 -6.58
CA ALA A 10 5.04 8.47 -5.18
C ALA A 10 4.29 9.34 -4.15
N GLY A 11 3.29 10.11 -4.58
CA GLY A 11 2.48 10.98 -3.73
C GLY A 11 1.63 10.18 -2.75
N ARG A 12 1.43 10.72 -1.55
CA ARG A 12 0.62 10.10 -0.49
C ARG A 12 -0.46 11.06 -0.01
N HIS A 13 -1.55 10.50 0.51
CA HIS A 13 -2.65 11.24 1.10
C HIS A 13 -2.63 11.13 2.62
N SER A 14 -2.82 12.26 3.30
CA SER A 14 -2.94 12.27 4.75
C SER A 14 -4.27 11.64 5.21
N TYR A 15 -4.32 11.26 6.48
CA TYR A 15 -5.52 10.72 7.12
C TYR A 15 -6.72 11.65 6.96
N ALA A 16 -6.52 12.96 7.19
CA ALA A 16 -7.59 13.95 7.07
C ALA A 16 -8.19 14.01 5.66
N VAL A 17 -7.35 13.94 4.62
CA VAL A 17 -7.81 13.92 3.22
C VAL A 17 -8.58 12.63 2.92
N ALA A 18 -8.09 11.48 3.40
CA ALA A 18 -8.78 10.20 3.22
C ALA A 18 -10.15 10.19 3.91
N VAL A 19 -10.24 10.73 5.13
CA VAL A 19 -11.51 10.83 5.88
C VAL A 19 -12.49 11.76 5.17
N ASP A 20 -12.07 12.97 4.76
CA ASP A 20 -12.96 13.87 4.01
C ASP A 20 -13.47 13.19 2.72
N ALA A 21 -12.57 12.61 1.92
CA ALA A 21 -12.95 11.91 0.70
C ALA A 21 -13.95 10.76 0.96
N ALA A 22 -13.72 9.96 2.00
CA ALA A 22 -14.63 8.91 2.41
C ALA A 22 -16.01 9.48 2.79
N GLN A 23 -16.06 10.56 3.57
CA GLN A 23 -17.30 11.21 3.97
C GLN A 23 -18.06 11.80 2.77
N GLN A 24 -17.37 12.45 1.82
CA GLN A 24 -18.02 12.97 0.61
C GLN A 24 -18.62 11.85 -0.24
N LEU A 25 -17.92 10.72 -0.38
CA LEU A 25 -18.43 9.55 -1.09
C LEU A 25 -19.60 8.91 -0.35
N LYS A 26 -19.53 8.82 0.98
CA LYS A 26 -20.58 8.24 1.82
C LYS A 26 -21.91 8.98 1.67
N LYS A 27 -21.90 10.31 1.57
CA LYS A 27 -23.11 11.13 1.31
C LYS A 27 -23.85 10.73 0.03
N ARG A 28 -23.15 10.10 -0.91
CA ARG A 28 -23.68 9.62 -2.21
C ARG A 28 -23.88 8.11 -2.24
N GLY A 29 -23.75 7.42 -1.10
CA GLY A 29 -23.79 5.96 -1.00
C GLY A 29 -22.56 5.24 -1.57
N GLY A 30 -21.45 5.96 -1.80
CA GLY A 30 -20.24 5.43 -2.42
C GLY A 30 -19.20 4.92 -1.43
N TRP A 31 -18.27 4.12 -1.95
CA TRP A 31 -17.11 3.57 -1.22
C TRP A 31 -15.83 4.27 -1.66
N LEU A 32 -14.92 4.52 -0.72
CA LEU A 32 -13.54 4.89 -1.04
C LEU A 32 -12.69 3.62 -1.04
N ILE A 33 -12.08 3.29 -2.18
CA ILE A 33 -11.14 2.19 -2.31
C ILE A 33 -9.75 2.78 -2.51
N VAL A 34 -8.83 2.41 -1.62
CA VAL A 34 -7.42 2.81 -1.64
C VAL A 34 -6.56 1.57 -1.92
N ASP A 35 -5.67 1.67 -2.89
CA ASP A 35 -4.63 0.68 -3.16
C ASP A 35 -3.33 1.10 -2.48
N GLU A 36 -2.91 0.33 -1.48
CA GLU A 36 -1.69 0.52 -0.68
C GLU A 36 -0.62 -0.53 -1.03
N SER A 37 -0.60 -1.04 -2.26
CA SER A 37 0.40 -2.04 -2.72
C SER A 37 1.87 -1.61 -2.61
N LEU A 38 2.16 -0.31 -2.42
CA LEU A 38 3.50 0.23 -2.25
C LEU A 38 3.78 0.81 -0.84
N ILE A 39 2.84 0.64 0.11
CA ILE A 39 2.91 1.32 1.40
C ILE A 39 3.97 0.74 2.36
N ASP A 40 4.42 -0.50 2.17
CA ASP A 40 5.36 -1.18 3.08
C ASP A 40 6.74 -0.50 3.19
N ALA A 41 7.08 0.37 2.23
CA ALA A 41 8.26 1.22 2.29
C ALA A 41 8.13 2.35 3.34
N THR A 42 6.89 2.77 3.63
CA THR A 42 6.49 3.86 4.53
C THR A 42 5.24 3.47 5.34
N PRO A 43 5.31 2.43 6.19
CA PRO A 43 4.13 1.84 6.83
C PRO A 43 3.44 2.79 7.82
N ASP A 44 4.17 3.76 8.37
CA ASP A 44 3.63 4.79 9.28
C ASP A 44 2.62 5.72 8.59
N GLU A 45 2.58 5.72 7.25
CA GLU A 45 1.66 6.52 6.44
C GLU A 45 0.45 5.71 5.93
N SER A 46 0.32 4.43 6.32
CA SER A 46 -0.79 3.57 5.89
C SER A 46 -2.14 4.05 6.40
N LEU A 47 -3.16 3.98 5.55
CA LEU A 47 -4.56 4.28 5.87
C LEU A 47 -5.32 3.08 6.44
N THR A 48 -4.68 1.91 6.59
CA THR A 48 -5.32 0.70 7.15
C THR A 48 -6.01 0.91 8.50
N PRO A 49 -5.53 1.74 9.45
CA PRO A 49 -6.22 1.99 10.71
C PRO A 49 -7.57 2.73 10.57
N LEU A 50 -7.78 3.45 9.46
CA LEU A 50 -9.03 4.15 9.19
C LEU A 50 -10.08 3.26 8.53
N ALA A 51 -9.67 2.16 7.89
CA ALA A 51 -10.54 1.35 7.06
C ALA A 51 -11.64 0.67 7.89
N GLY A 52 -12.90 1.07 7.66
CA GLY A 52 -14.04 0.56 8.44
C GLY A 52 -14.18 1.18 9.84
N SER A 53 -13.40 2.21 10.17
CA SER A 53 -13.54 2.97 11.42
C SER A 53 -14.84 3.78 11.46
N ALA A 54 -15.16 4.36 12.62
CA ALA A 54 -16.32 5.26 12.76
C ALA A 54 -16.21 6.51 11.86
N GLU A 55 -14.99 7.00 11.63
CA GLU A 55 -14.70 8.18 10.81
C GLU A 55 -14.81 7.88 9.31
N ALA A 56 -14.46 6.65 8.89
CA ALA A 56 -14.46 6.22 7.49
C ALA A 56 -15.01 4.79 7.32
N PRO A 57 -16.31 4.54 7.62
CA PRO A 57 -16.87 3.20 7.58
C PRO A 57 -17.00 2.63 6.15
N ASN A 58 -16.95 3.50 5.14
CA ASN A 58 -17.00 3.16 3.72
C ASN A 58 -15.61 3.15 3.05
N LEU A 59 -14.52 3.17 3.84
CA LEU A 59 -13.15 3.04 3.36
C LEU A 59 -12.74 1.56 3.30
N ILE A 60 -12.18 1.18 2.16
CA ILE A 60 -11.59 -0.13 1.87
C ILE A 60 -10.14 0.11 1.47
N VAL A 61 -9.21 -0.56 2.14
CA VAL A 61 -7.78 -0.50 1.84
C VAL A 61 -7.32 -1.86 1.34
N LEU A 62 -6.66 -1.89 0.17
CA LEU A 62 -6.09 -3.07 -0.46
C LEU A 62 -4.58 -3.06 -0.25
N CYS A 63 -4.00 -4.19 0.11
CA CYS A 63 -2.56 -4.34 0.32
C CYS A 63 -2.01 -5.52 -0.48
N SER A 64 -0.75 -5.44 -0.90
CA SER A 64 -0.08 -6.46 -1.72
C SER A 64 1.27 -6.84 -1.10
N LEU A 65 1.65 -8.11 -1.20
CA LEU A 65 2.99 -8.56 -0.82
C LEU A 65 3.96 -8.58 -2.02
N ASP A 66 3.55 -8.08 -3.18
CA ASP A 66 4.31 -8.25 -4.42
C ASP A 66 5.57 -7.37 -4.45
N PRO A 67 5.49 -6.02 -4.34
CA PRO A 67 6.61 -5.15 -4.69
C PRO A 67 7.67 -5.09 -3.59
N PHE A 68 7.24 -4.98 -2.33
CA PHE A 68 8.15 -4.82 -1.20
C PHE A 68 8.78 -6.15 -0.77
N PHE A 69 7.98 -7.21 -0.67
CA PHE A 69 8.46 -8.54 -0.24
C PHE A 69 9.00 -9.40 -1.40
N GLY A 70 8.83 -8.97 -2.65
CA GLY A 70 9.27 -9.73 -3.82
C GLY A 70 8.46 -11.01 -4.06
N LEU A 71 7.21 -11.06 -3.60
CA LEU A 71 6.36 -12.25 -3.62
C LEU A 71 5.28 -12.22 -4.72
N ALA A 72 5.54 -11.54 -5.85
CA ALA A 72 4.58 -11.42 -6.97
C ALA A 72 3.97 -12.76 -7.43
N GLY A 73 4.78 -13.82 -7.46
CA GLY A 73 4.34 -15.17 -7.83
C GLY A 73 3.50 -15.88 -6.77
N ALA A 74 3.52 -15.42 -5.51
CA ALA A 74 2.74 -16.00 -4.43
C ALA A 74 1.25 -15.63 -4.52
N ARG A 75 0.91 -14.53 -5.21
CA ARG A 75 -0.47 -14.05 -5.39
C ARG A 75 -1.19 -13.83 -4.06
N VAL A 76 -0.54 -13.13 -3.12
CA VAL A 76 -1.09 -12.86 -1.79
C VAL A 76 -1.27 -11.36 -1.59
N GLY A 77 -2.47 -10.99 -1.17
CA GLY A 77 -2.81 -9.65 -0.68
C GLY A 77 -3.82 -9.76 0.45
N PHE A 78 -4.14 -8.63 1.05
CA PHE A 78 -5.15 -8.54 2.10
C PHE A 78 -5.97 -7.26 1.96
N VAL A 79 -7.13 -7.26 2.58
CA VAL A 79 -8.07 -6.13 2.57
C VAL A 79 -8.39 -5.73 4.00
N CYS A 80 -8.32 -4.44 4.28
CA CYS A 80 -8.81 -3.83 5.52
C CYS A 80 -10.09 -3.06 5.18
N ALA A 81 -11.18 -3.35 5.89
CA ALA A 81 -12.48 -2.72 5.69
C ALA A 81 -13.38 -2.99 6.91
N ALA A 82 -14.61 -2.47 6.88
CA ALA A 82 -15.61 -2.73 7.91
C ALA A 82 -15.89 -4.25 8.06
N PRO A 83 -16.04 -4.78 9.29
CA PRO A 83 -16.19 -6.22 9.54
C PRO A 83 -17.35 -6.89 8.81
N ASP A 84 -18.48 -6.19 8.66
CA ASP A 84 -19.65 -6.68 7.93
C ASP A 84 -19.37 -6.84 6.42
N LEU A 85 -18.62 -5.90 5.84
CA LEU A 85 -18.17 -6.00 4.46
C LEU A 85 -17.16 -7.14 4.28
N LEU A 86 -16.20 -7.28 5.20
CA LEU A 86 -15.22 -8.38 5.17
C LEU A 86 -15.91 -9.74 5.25
N ALA A 87 -16.94 -9.89 6.10
CA ALA A 87 -17.72 -11.13 6.18
C ALA A 87 -18.44 -11.45 4.86
N ARG A 88 -19.02 -10.43 4.20
CA ARG A 88 -19.66 -10.59 2.88
C ARG A 88 -18.66 -10.98 1.80
N MET A 89 -17.47 -10.38 1.80
CA MET A 89 -16.39 -10.73 0.88
C MET A 89 -15.92 -12.17 1.10
N ALA A 90 -15.71 -12.57 2.37
CA ALA A 90 -15.31 -13.94 2.70
C ALA A 90 -16.35 -14.97 2.26
N ALA A 91 -17.63 -14.70 2.49
CA ALA A 91 -18.72 -15.56 2.04
C ALA A 91 -18.77 -15.68 0.50
N ALA A 92 -18.52 -14.59 -0.23
CA ALA A 92 -18.51 -14.57 -1.69
C ALA A 92 -17.30 -15.30 -2.30
N MET A 93 -16.13 -15.24 -1.67
CA MET A 93 -14.92 -15.91 -2.16
C MET A 93 -14.89 -17.42 -1.87
N GLY A 94 -15.58 -17.86 -0.81
CA GLY A 94 -15.59 -19.25 -0.39
C GLY A 94 -14.28 -19.71 0.28
N PRO A 95 -14.16 -21.00 0.62
CA PRO A 95 -12.98 -21.55 1.26
C PRO A 95 -11.77 -21.67 0.29
N TRP A 96 -10.55 -21.65 0.86
CA TRP A 96 -9.27 -21.90 0.16
C TRP A 96 -8.87 -20.89 -0.92
N THR A 97 -9.06 -19.60 -0.66
CA THR A 97 -8.72 -18.50 -1.59
C THR A 97 -7.23 -18.31 -1.85
N VAL A 98 -6.36 -18.91 -1.03
CA VAL A 98 -4.89 -18.76 -1.12
C VAL A 98 -4.21 -20.12 -0.97
N ALA A 99 -3.29 -20.43 -1.89
CA ALA A 99 -2.53 -21.67 -1.88
C ALA A 99 -1.68 -21.83 -0.60
N GLY A 100 -1.54 -23.06 -0.12
CA GLY A 100 -0.76 -23.38 1.09
C GLY A 100 0.67 -22.82 1.09
N PRO A 101 1.47 -23.05 0.03
CA PRO A 101 2.82 -22.48 -0.09
C PRO A 101 2.81 -20.94 -0.06
N SER A 102 1.86 -20.30 -0.73
CA SER A 102 1.70 -18.84 -0.73
C SER A 102 1.44 -18.31 0.68
N ARG A 103 0.58 -18.98 1.46
CA ARG A 103 0.32 -18.63 2.87
C ARG A 103 1.57 -18.78 3.74
N ALA A 104 2.37 -19.83 3.52
CA ALA A 104 3.61 -20.05 4.27
C ALA A 104 4.64 -18.96 3.96
N ALA A 105 4.84 -18.64 2.69
CA ALA A 105 5.74 -17.56 2.25
C ALA A 105 5.30 -16.20 2.82
N ALA A 106 4.02 -15.85 2.70
CA ALA A 106 3.46 -14.63 3.25
C ALA A 106 3.66 -14.53 4.76
N ARG A 107 3.42 -15.62 5.50
CA ARG A 107 3.63 -15.65 6.96
C ARG A 107 5.09 -15.39 7.33
N LEU A 108 6.04 -16.02 6.64
CA LEU A 108 7.47 -15.80 6.90
C LEU A 108 7.86 -14.35 6.63
N ALA A 109 7.43 -13.80 5.49
CA ALA A 109 7.73 -12.43 5.10
C ALA A 109 7.15 -11.38 6.08
N LEU A 110 5.89 -11.56 6.49
CA LEU A 110 5.21 -10.63 7.41
C LEU A 110 5.76 -10.68 8.84
N LEU A 111 6.31 -11.81 9.28
CA LEU A 111 6.88 -11.97 10.63
C LEU A 111 8.34 -11.50 10.74
N ASP A 112 9.06 -11.35 9.63
CA ASP A 112 10.46 -10.95 9.62
C ASP A 112 10.62 -9.42 9.69
N SER A 113 10.35 -8.85 10.86
CA SER A 113 10.42 -7.39 11.09
C SER A 113 11.81 -6.81 10.87
N ASP A 114 12.87 -7.58 11.16
CA ASP A 114 14.26 -7.16 11.01
C ASP A 114 14.62 -7.02 9.52
N TRP A 115 14.25 -8.00 8.71
CA TRP A 115 14.41 -7.92 7.26
C TRP A 115 13.63 -6.73 6.69
N GLN A 116 12.40 -6.52 7.13
CA GLN A 116 11.58 -5.39 6.66
C GLN A 116 12.24 -4.03 6.98
N ALA A 117 12.79 -3.88 8.20
CA ALA A 117 13.48 -2.66 8.59
C ALA A 117 14.75 -2.43 7.75
N ALA A 118 15.56 -3.47 7.54
CA ALA A 118 16.74 -3.42 6.70
C ALA A 118 16.40 -3.11 5.23
N MET A 119 15.33 -3.72 4.70
CA MET A 119 14.86 -3.48 3.33
C MET A 119 14.41 -2.03 3.14
N ARG A 120 13.63 -1.46 4.07
CA ARG A 120 13.27 -0.03 4.03
C ARG A 120 14.48 0.89 3.98
N ALA A 121 15.50 0.62 4.81
CA ALA A 121 16.74 1.40 4.80
C ALA A 121 17.47 1.28 3.45
N ARG A 122 17.55 0.07 2.89
CA ARG A 122 18.14 -0.19 1.57
C ARG A 122 17.39 0.53 0.44
N LEU A 123 16.06 0.47 0.42
CA LEU A 123 15.23 1.14 -0.59
C LEU A 123 15.43 2.65 -0.55
N ARG A 124 15.47 3.26 0.64
CA ARG A 124 15.76 4.69 0.81
C ARG A 124 17.14 5.06 0.26
N ALA A 125 18.18 4.31 0.61
CA ALA A 125 19.54 4.56 0.13
C ALA A 125 19.66 4.39 -1.39
N ALA A 126 19.03 3.34 -1.95
CA ALA A 126 19.00 3.11 -3.40
C ALA A 126 18.26 4.22 -4.15
N GLY A 127 17.12 4.67 -3.62
CA GLY A 127 16.35 5.80 -4.16
C GLY A 127 17.18 7.09 -4.18
N GLN A 128 17.86 7.42 -3.08
CA GLN A 128 18.74 8.59 -3.02
C GLN A 128 19.89 8.50 -4.01
N ARG A 129 20.52 7.32 -4.12
CA ARG A 129 21.59 7.09 -5.10
C ARG A 129 21.09 7.29 -6.53
N LEU A 130 19.92 6.74 -6.87
CA LEU A 130 19.32 6.91 -8.20
C LEU A 130 18.99 8.38 -8.47
N HIS A 131 18.40 9.07 -7.50
CA HIS A 131 18.13 10.50 -7.60
C HIS A 131 19.40 11.31 -7.90
N ASN A 132 20.50 11.03 -7.19
CA ASN A 132 21.77 11.72 -7.42
C ASN A 132 22.38 11.43 -8.80
N LEU A 133 22.15 10.24 -9.36
CA LEU A 133 22.62 9.87 -10.71
C LEU A 133 21.78 10.52 -11.82
N LEU A 134 20.49 10.75 -11.55
CA LEU A 134 19.56 11.36 -12.51
C LEU A 134 19.43 12.88 -12.33
N ALA A 135 19.91 13.43 -11.20
CA ALA A 135 19.99 14.86 -11.00
C ALA A 135 20.81 15.45 -12.16
N PRO A 136 20.30 16.47 -12.86
CA PRO A 136 21.02 17.05 -13.97
C PRO A 136 22.39 17.49 -13.46
N SER A 137 23.44 16.84 -13.97
CA SER A 137 24.78 17.43 -13.94
C SER A 137 24.60 18.83 -14.52
N ASN A 138 24.95 19.88 -13.78
CA ASN A 138 25.02 21.22 -14.35
C ASN A 138 25.89 21.16 -15.60
N MET A 139 25.28 21.00 -16.78
CA MET A 139 25.92 21.21 -18.08
C MET A 139 26.00 22.71 -18.28
N SER A 140 26.82 23.34 -17.43
CA SER A 140 27.28 24.71 -17.56
C SER A 140 28.78 24.59 -17.75
N ASP A 141 29.20 24.30 -18.98
CA ASP A 141 30.49 24.71 -19.55
C ASP A 141 30.66 24.05 -20.91
N SER A 142 30.44 24.82 -21.98
CA SER A 142 31.15 24.77 -23.28
C SER A 142 30.38 25.57 -24.33
N LEU A 143 30.26 26.90 -24.13
CA LEU A 143 30.17 27.88 -25.21
C LEU A 143 30.97 29.11 -24.76
N GLN A 144 32.30 28.99 -24.84
CA GLN A 144 33.18 30.09 -25.23
C GLN A 144 33.75 29.75 -26.59
#